data_AF-A0A924H0K2-F1
#
_entry.id   AF-A0A924H0K2-F1
#
_cell.length_a   1.000
_cell.length_b   1.000
_cell.length_c   1.000
_cell.angle_alpha   90.00
_cell.angle_beta   90.00
_cell.angle_gamma   90.00
#
_symmetry.space_group_name_H-M   'P 1'
#
loop_
_entity.id
_entity.type
_entity.pdbx_description
1 polymer ?
#
loop_
_entity_poly.entity_id
_entity_poly.type
_entity_poly.pdbx_seq_one_letter_code
_entity_poly.pdbx_strand_id
1 'polypeptide(L)'
;MRRNIPNAIVELLENRAPEASICPSEVARHLAGDEGSWRRLMEPVRAAAAHLAEKKIVRLTQGDKEVDLMSPIKGPIRIRRGAAWRRSAPVFETKLSAAPIDTANPTTPDGRYFVVRGRLWRKTNPHLPKHEQEALVRQLMDARRALRGKRAEAERAAARQQVDEAKRALGERGPVWWTDGVPDFNRKMAKNTPYAEWFARLASEGQ
;
A
#
# COMPACT_ATOMS: atom_id res chain seq x y z
N MET A 1 7.51 2.26 -5.16
CA MET A 1 7.30 0.81 -4.98
C MET A 1 6.64 0.58 -3.63
N ARG A 2 5.36 0.16 -3.60
CA ARG A 2 4.68 -0.15 -2.33
C ARG A 2 5.35 -1.41 -1.75
N ARG A 3 5.90 -1.31 -0.56
CA ARG A 3 6.61 -2.41 0.10
C ARG A 3 5.58 -3.40 0.65
N ASN A 4 5.57 -4.62 0.11
CA ASN A 4 4.63 -5.68 0.49
C ASN A 4 5.28 -6.56 1.58
N ILE A 5 4.78 -6.47 2.82
CA ILE A 5 5.38 -7.13 3.99
C ILE A 5 5.42 -8.67 3.84
N PRO A 6 4.32 -9.35 3.46
CA PRO A 6 4.35 -10.77 3.13
C PRO A 6 5.46 -11.16 2.15
N ASN A 7 5.67 -10.39 1.08
CA ASN A 7 6.69 -10.70 0.09
C ASN A 7 8.10 -10.58 0.68
N ALA A 8 8.36 -9.56 1.50
CA ALA A 8 9.65 -9.42 2.16
C ALA A 8 9.96 -10.57 3.14
N ILE A 9 8.94 -11.12 3.82
CA ILE A 9 9.10 -12.31 4.66
C ILE A 9 9.53 -13.51 3.81
N VAL A 10 8.84 -13.74 2.69
CA VAL A 10 9.13 -14.84 1.77
C VAL A 10 10.52 -14.68 1.17
N GLU A 11 10.84 -13.50 0.62
CA GLU A 11 12.14 -13.20 0.00
C GLU A 11 13.31 -13.41 0.96
N LEU A 12 13.21 -12.91 2.20
CA LEU A 12 14.25 -13.11 3.21
C LEU A 12 14.40 -14.59 3.61
N LEU A 13 13.31 -15.35 3.63
CA LEU A 13 13.36 -16.79 3.89
C LEU A 13 13.89 -17.58 2.70
N GLU A 14 13.59 -17.19 1.45
CA GLU A 14 14.08 -17.83 0.23
C GLU A 14 15.60 -17.72 0.09
N ASN A 15 16.15 -16.56 0.44
CA ASN A 15 17.59 -16.27 0.42
C ASN A 15 18.39 -16.96 1.54
N ARG A 16 17.78 -17.85 2.33
CA ARG A 16 18.43 -18.61 3.41
C ARG A 16 18.32 -20.11 3.21
N ALA A 17 19.11 -20.86 3.98
CA ALA A 17 18.99 -22.31 4.06
C ALA A 17 17.57 -22.72 4.51
N PRO A 18 17.05 -23.89 4.09
CA PRO A 18 15.68 -24.32 4.39
C PRO A 18 15.29 -24.34 5.87
N GLU A 19 16.23 -24.67 6.74
CA GLU A 19 16.10 -24.77 8.19
C GLU A 19 16.34 -23.43 8.92
N ALA A 20 16.84 -22.42 8.20
CA ALA A 20 17.11 -21.12 8.76
C ALA A 20 15.81 -20.39 9.15
N SER A 21 15.97 -19.38 10.00
CA SER A 21 14.88 -18.54 10.45
C SER A 21 15.25 -17.08 10.33
N ILE A 22 14.25 -16.19 10.27
CA ILE A 22 14.39 -14.73 10.39
C ILE A 22 13.67 -14.24 11.64
N CYS A 23 13.88 -12.98 12.04
CA CYS A 23 13.07 -12.32 13.07
C CYS A 23 12.25 -11.15 12.51
N PRO A 24 11.18 -10.71 13.19
CA PRO A 24 10.38 -9.57 12.73
C PRO A 24 11.19 -8.29 12.52
N SER A 25 12.17 -8.02 13.39
CA SER A 25 13.01 -6.82 13.28
C SER A 25 13.90 -6.82 12.04
N GLU A 26 14.31 -7.98 11.55
CA GLU A 26 15.03 -8.11 10.31
C GLU A 26 14.16 -7.73 9.11
N VAL A 27 12.93 -8.26 9.05
CA VAL A 27 11.94 -7.91 8.02
C VAL A 27 11.65 -6.41 8.05
N ALA A 28 11.41 -5.85 9.23
CA ALA A 28 11.14 -4.43 9.37
C ALA A 28 12.32 -3.54 8.99
N ARG A 29 13.56 -3.95 9.28
CA ARG A 29 14.77 -3.22 8.86
C ARG A 29 14.96 -3.28 7.35
N HIS A 30 14.75 -4.45 6.75
CA HIS A 30 14.77 -4.62 5.30
C HIS A 30 13.72 -3.73 4.60
N LEU A 31 12.56 -3.57 5.24
CA LEU A 31 11.48 -2.73 4.73
C LEU A 31 11.59 -1.25 5.10
N ALA A 32 12.39 -0.87 6.09
CA ALA A 32 12.55 0.52 6.48
C ALA A 32 13.53 1.24 5.55
N GLY A 33 13.24 2.49 5.21
CA GLY A 33 14.17 3.33 4.42
C GLY A 33 15.17 4.11 5.29
N ASP A 34 14.98 4.10 6.60
CA ASP A 34 15.76 4.84 7.60
C ASP A 34 15.70 4.10 8.96
N GLU A 35 16.75 4.21 9.78
CA GLU A 35 16.85 3.48 11.07
C GLU A 35 15.78 3.86 12.11
N GLY A 36 15.08 4.98 11.93
CA GLY A 36 14.04 5.45 12.84
C GLY A 36 12.65 4.84 12.59
N SER A 37 12.36 4.39 11.36
CA SER A 37 11.01 4.00 10.96
C SER A 37 10.67 2.51 11.15
N TRP A 38 11.67 1.62 11.28
CA TRP A 38 11.43 0.16 11.36
C TRP A 38 10.60 -0.28 12.58
N ARG A 39 10.70 0.43 13.71
CA ARG A 39 9.93 0.10 14.92
C ARG A 39 8.41 0.18 14.67
N ARG A 40 7.97 1.11 13.82
CA ARG A 40 6.55 1.26 13.44
C ARG A 40 6.05 0.12 12.55
N LEU A 41 6.96 -0.65 11.95
CA LEU A 41 6.63 -1.82 11.14
C LEU A 41 6.53 -3.11 11.96
N MET A 42 6.86 -3.10 13.26
CA MET A 42 6.82 -4.32 14.09
C MET A 42 5.46 -4.98 14.14
N GLU A 43 4.42 -4.20 14.41
CA GLU A 43 3.05 -4.71 14.49
C GLU A 43 2.54 -5.16 13.11
N PRO A 44 2.70 -4.38 12.03
CA PRO A 44 2.41 -4.86 10.66
C PRO A 44 3.17 -6.14 10.26
N VAL A 45 4.45 -6.27 10.64
CA VAL A 45 5.25 -7.47 10.35
C VAL A 45 4.73 -8.68 11.12
N ARG A 46 4.41 -8.52 12.41
CA ARG A 46 3.84 -9.59 13.22
C ARG A 46 2.48 -10.05 12.67
N ALA A 47 1.60 -9.12 12.29
CA ALA A 47 0.31 -9.44 11.68
C ALA A 47 0.47 -10.19 10.35
N ALA A 48 1.38 -9.76 9.48
CA ALA A 48 1.65 -10.46 8.22
C ALA A 48 2.24 -11.86 8.44
N ALA A 49 3.13 -12.02 9.43
CA ALA A 49 3.71 -13.30 9.78
C ALA A 49 2.64 -14.27 10.34
N ALA A 50 1.69 -13.77 11.14
CA ALA A 50 0.54 -14.54 11.63
C ALA A 50 -0.32 -15.05 10.47
N HIS A 51 -0.68 -14.17 9.54
CA HIS A 51 -1.48 -14.52 8.35
C HIS A 51 -0.82 -15.59 7.47
N LEU A 52 0.50 -15.51 7.29
CA LEU A 52 1.25 -16.54 6.56
C LEU A 52 1.32 -17.87 7.35
N ALA A 53 1.31 -17.80 8.67
CA ALA A 53 1.35 -18.98 9.55
C ALA A 53 0.01 -19.72 9.57
N GLU A 54 -1.13 -19.00 9.59
CA GLU A 54 -2.47 -19.59 9.43
C GLU A 54 -2.57 -20.42 8.14
N LYS A 55 -1.94 -19.92 7.07
CA LYS A 55 -1.87 -20.60 5.76
C LYS A 55 -0.79 -21.69 5.70
N LYS A 56 -0.08 -21.95 6.81
CA LYS A 56 1.04 -22.90 6.92
C LYS A 56 2.19 -22.61 5.96
N ILE A 57 2.26 -21.40 5.38
CA ILE A 57 3.35 -20.98 4.48
C ILE A 57 4.61 -20.77 5.29
N VAL A 58 4.48 -20.12 6.44
CA VAL A 58 5.52 -20.00 7.46
C VAL A 58 5.09 -20.72 8.73
N ARG A 59 6.02 -20.96 9.63
CA ARG A 59 5.75 -21.34 11.02
C ARG A 59 6.47 -20.37 11.95
N LEU A 60 5.84 -20.06 13.07
CA LEU A 60 6.34 -19.07 14.03
C LEU A 60 6.76 -19.79 15.29
N THR A 61 7.94 -19.47 15.80
CA THR A 61 8.51 -20.23 16.91
C THR A 61 9.19 -19.33 17.93
N GLN A 62 9.12 -19.71 19.20
CA GLN A 62 9.90 -19.14 20.28
C GLN A 62 10.78 -20.25 20.87
N GLY A 63 12.08 -20.20 20.57
CA GLY A 63 12.96 -21.35 20.73
C GLY A 63 12.53 -22.50 19.81
N ASP A 64 12.20 -23.64 20.40
CA ASP A 64 11.77 -24.84 19.69
C ASP A 64 10.24 -25.02 19.66
N LYS A 65 9.51 -24.19 20.40
CA LYS A 65 8.04 -24.25 20.46
C LYS A 65 7.42 -23.44 19.34
N GLU A 66 6.46 -24.04 18.63
CA GLU A 66 5.59 -23.32 17.70
C GLU A 66 4.57 -22.48 18.47
N VAL A 67 4.34 -21.26 18.00
CA VAL A 67 3.53 -20.26 18.69
C VAL A 67 2.60 -19.55 17.71
N ASP A 68 1.44 -19.14 18.20
CA ASP A 68 0.45 -18.38 17.44
C ASP A 68 0.42 -16.91 17.89
N LEU A 69 0.65 -16.00 16.95
CA LEU A 69 0.67 -14.55 17.19
C LEU A 69 -0.71 -13.93 17.38
N MET A 70 -1.79 -14.69 17.19
CA MET A 70 -3.15 -14.23 17.52
C MET A 70 -3.37 -14.10 19.03
N SER A 71 -2.47 -14.66 19.84
CA SER A 71 -2.40 -14.46 21.29
C SER A 71 -1.27 -13.50 21.68
N PRO A 72 -1.36 -12.79 22.82
CA PRO A 72 -0.29 -11.89 23.28
C PRO A 72 0.99 -12.67 23.63
N ILE A 73 1.92 -12.75 22.69
CA ILE A 73 3.24 -13.36 22.89
C ILE A 73 4.24 -12.34 23.43
N LYS A 74 4.86 -12.65 24.57
CA LYS A 74 5.99 -11.89 25.12
C LYS A 74 7.31 -12.48 24.65
N GLY A 75 8.14 -11.65 24.01
CA GLY A 75 9.53 -11.96 23.70
C GLY A 75 9.87 -12.10 22.20
N PRO A 76 11.11 -12.54 21.90
CA PRO A 76 11.59 -12.72 20.54
C PRO A 76 10.94 -13.93 19.87
N ILE A 77 10.49 -13.74 18.64
CA ILE A 77 9.95 -14.81 17.80
C ILE A 77 10.86 -15.01 16.57
N ARG A 78 10.81 -16.21 16.02
CA ARG A 78 11.47 -16.61 14.78
C ARG A 78 10.42 -17.02 13.76
N ILE A 79 10.61 -16.60 12.53
CA ILE A 79 9.79 -16.99 11.38
C ILE A 79 10.60 -18.01 10.59
N ARG A 80 10.01 -19.18 10.31
CA ARG A 80 10.62 -20.31 9.61
C ARG A 80 9.71 -20.74 8.45
N ARG A 81 10.24 -21.49 7.48
CA ARG A 81 9.44 -22.07 6.39
C ARG A 81 8.42 -23.06 6.96
N GLY A 82 7.16 -22.97 6.55
CA GLY A 82 6.06 -23.83 7.01
C GLY A 82 5.84 -25.05 6.11
N ALA A 83 4.87 -25.88 6.44
CA ALA A 83 4.57 -27.11 5.69
C ALA A 83 4.06 -26.86 4.27
N ALA A 84 3.41 -25.71 4.03
CA ALA A 84 2.96 -25.28 2.70
C ALA A 84 4.04 -24.50 1.93
N TRP A 85 5.29 -24.46 2.43
CA TRP A 85 6.39 -23.80 1.73
C TRP A 85 6.74 -24.53 0.43
N ARG A 86 6.76 -23.80 -0.70
CA ARG A 86 7.24 -24.29 -1.99
C ARG A 86 8.38 -23.40 -2.48
N ARG A 87 9.51 -23.98 -2.92
CA ARG A 87 10.55 -23.21 -3.63
C ARG A 87 9.93 -22.76 -4.96
N SER A 88 9.99 -21.46 -5.26
CA SER A 88 9.21 -20.84 -6.33
C SER A 88 7.70 -20.90 -6.04
N ALA A 89 7.28 -20.67 -4.79
CA ALA A 89 5.87 -20.48 -4.48
C ALA A 89 5.38 -19.26 -5.27
N PRO A 90 4.37 -19.40 -6.15
CA PRO A 90 3.79 -18.23 -6.80
C PRO A 90 3.18 -17.42 -5.67
N VAL A 91 3.68 -16.21 -5.43
CA VAL A 91 2.95 -15.29 -4.56
C VAL A 91 1.73 -14.83 -5.36
N PHE A 92 0.67 -15.64 -5.27
CA PHE A 92 -0.69 -15.45 -5.76
C PHE A 92 -0.82 -14.91 -7.19
N GLU A 93 -0.76 -15.81 -8.16
CA GLU A 93 -1.48 -15.65 -9.43
C GLU A 93 -2.69 -16.60 -9.39
N THR A 94 -3.82 -16.15 -8.85
CA THR A 94 -5.13 -16.81 -9.03
C THR A 94 -6.23 -15.76 -9.06
N LYS A 95 -6.98 -15.79 -10.17
CA LYS A 95 -8.20 -15.01 -10.41
C LYS A 95 -9.27 -15.30 -9.34
N LEU A 96 -9.86 -14.20 -8.84
CA LEU A 96 -11.20 -14.02 -8.24
C LEU A 96 -11.66 -14.94 -7.08
N SER A 97 -11.56 -14.42 -5.85
CA SER A 97 -12.71 -14.11 -4.96
C SER A 97 -12.21 -13.43 -3.66
N ALA A 98 -12.98 -12.49 -3.12
CA ALA A 98 -12.69 -11.56 -2.02
C ALA A 98 -12.20 -12.27 -0.72
N ALA A 99 -11.31 -11.70 0.11
CA ALA A 99 -11.23 -10.32 0.57
C ALA A 99 -9.80 -9.86 0.93
N PRO A 100 -9.44 -8.59 0.65
CA PRO A 100 -8.17 -7.98 1.10
C PRO A 100 -8.35 -7.29 2.45
N ILE A 101 -7.26 -7.10 3.22
CA ILE A 101 -7.21 -5.99 4.19
C ILE A 101 -7.23 -4.72 3.34
N ASP A 102 -8.40 -4.08 3.27
CA ASP A 102 -8.69 -3.04 2.30
C ASP A 102 -7.93 -1.74 2.63
N THR A 103 -6.87 -1.48 1.86
CA THR A 103 -6.24 -0.15 1.77
C THR A 103 -6.41 0.45 0.37
N ALA A 104 -7.22 -0.19 -0.48
CA ALA A 104 -7.57 0.30 -1.80
C ALA A 104 -8.89 1.08 -1.68
N ASN A 105 -8.77 2.38 -1.44
CA ASN A 105 -9.88 3.31 -1.50
C ASN A 105 -10.83 2.98 -2.68
N PRO A 106 -12.15 2.82 -2.43
CA PRO A 106 -13.10 2.44 -3.46
C PRO A 106 -13.01 3.33 -4.68
N THR A 107 -13.05 2.74 -5.87
CA THR A 107 -12.98 3.46 -7.15
C THR A 107 -14.38 3.53 -7.76
N THR A 108 -14.77 4.70 -8.27
CA THR A 108 -16.07 4.90 -8.92
C THR A 108 -16.27 3.94 -10.11
N PRO A 109 -17.51 3.57 -10.45
CA PRO A 109 -17.78 2.60 -11.53
C PRO A 109 -17.20 2.99 -12.89
N ASP A 110 -17.11 4.28 -13.16
CA ASP A 110 -16.53 4.85 -14.38
C ASP A 110 -15.00 4.98 -14.34
N GLY A 111 -14.36 4.60 -13.23
CA GLY A 111 -12.91 4.64 -13.07
C GLY A 111 -12.30 6.04 -12.91
N ARG A 112 -13.10 7.11 -12.80
CA ARG A 112 -12.60 8.50 -12.77
C ARG A 112 -12.05 8.94 -11.41
N TYR A 113 -12.58 8.40 -10.33
CA TYR A 113 -12.24 8.81 -8.96
C TYR A 113 -11.98 7.62 -8.05
N PHE A 114 -11.25 7.86 -6.96
CA PHE A 114 -11.19 6.99 -5.79
C PHE A 114 -11.66 7.75 -4.53
N VAL A 115 -12.15 7.04 -3.52
CA VAL A 115 -12.76 7.64 -2.33
C VAL A 115 -11.86 7.51 -1.10
N VAL A 116 -11.42 8.63 -0.53
CA VAL A 116 -10.70 8.66 0.76
C VAL A 116 -11.55 9.40 1.78
N ARG A 117 -11.93 8.73 2.88
CA ARG A 117 -12.76 9.33 3.95
C ARG A 117 -14.05 9.98 3.39
N GLY A 118 -14.72 9.28 2.47
CA GLY A 118 -15.94 9.75 1.81
C GLY A 118 -15.76 10.85 0.77
N ARG A 119 -14.53 11.28 0.48
CA ARG A 119 -14.21 12.33 -0.48
C ARG A 119 -13.64 11.75 -1.77
N LEU A 120 -14.13 12.21 -2.91
CA LEU A 120 -13.63 11.83 -4.23
C LEU A 120 -12.28 12.48 -4.51
N TRP A 121 -11.36 11.71 -5.06
CA TRP A 121 -10.07 12.16 -5.57
C TRP A 121 -9.92 11.66 -6.99
N ARG A 122 -9.71 12.60 -7.92
CA ARG A 122 -9.57 12.26 -9.33
C ARG A 122 -8.33 11.39 -9.55
N LYS A 123 -8.48 10.36 -10.38
CA LYS A 123 -7.39 9.45 -10.76
C LYS A 123 -6.50 10.08 -11.82
N THR A 124 -5.26 9.60 -11.87
CA THR A 124 -4.32 9.88 -12.96
C THR A 124 -4.96 9.54 -14.30
N ASN A 125 -4.74 10.38 -15.31
CA ASN A 125 -5.21 10.15 -16.67
C ASN A 125 -4.65 8.80 -17.19
N PRO A 126 -5.51 7.81 -17.45
CA PRO A 126 -5.06 6.49 -17.91
C PRO A 126 -4.54 6.50 -19.36
N HIS A 127 -4.78 7.58 -20.11
CA HIS A 127 -4.37 7.72 -21.50
C HIS A 127 -2.96 8.31 -21.65
N LEU A 128 -2.28 8.65 -20.55
CA LEU A 128 -0.89 9.09 -20.60
C LEU A 128 0.03 7.92 -20.99
N PRO A 129 1.02 8.14 -21.88
CA PRO A 129 2.07 7.17 -22.13
C PRO A 129 2.76 6.75 -20.82
N LYS A 130 3.01 5.46 -20.66
CA LYS A 130 3.55 4.92 -19.39
C LYS A 130 4.86 5.58 -18.96
N HIS A 131 5.76 5.86 -19.90
CA HIS A 131 7.04 6.53 -19.61
C HIS A 131 6.84 7.96 -19.09
N GLU A 132 5.87 8.69 -19.64
CA GLU A 132 5.51 10.04 -19.22
C GLU A 132 4.85 10.01 -17.83
N GLN A 133 3.93 9.06 -17.61
CA GLN A 133 3.34 8.83 -16.30
C GLN A 133 4.41 8.54 -15.23
N GLU A 134 5.38 7.68 -15.53
CA GLU A 134 6.49 7.36 -14.63
C GLU A 134 7.37 8.58 -14.33
N ALA A 135 7.69 9.38 -15.34
CA ALA A 135 8.45 10.63 -15.18
C ALA A 135 7.71 11.64 -14.28
N LEU A 136 6.42 11.85 -14.51
CA LEU A 136 5.59 12.76 -13.72
C LEU A 136 5.39 12.27 -12.27
N VAL A 137 5.24 10.96 -12.07
CA VAL A 137 5.21 10.37 -10.72
C VAL A 137 6.54 10.59 -10.00
N ARG A 138 7.67 10.43 -10.70
CA ARG A 138 9.00 10.70 -10.13
C ARG A 138 9.12 12.17 -9.71
N GLN A 139 8.79 13.10 -10.60
CA GLN A 139 8.78 14.54 -10.31
C GLN A 139 7.89 14.88 -9.11
N LEU A 140 6.69 14.30 -9.03
CA LEU A 140 5.78 14.48 -7.89
C LEU A 140 6.39 13.99 -6.57
N MET A 141 7.09 12.86 -6.57
CA MET A 141 7.73 12.33 -5.37
C MET A 141 8.96 13.14 -4.97
N ASP A 142 9.74 13.65 -5.93
CA ASP A 142 10.84 14.57 -5.68
C ASP A 142 10.35 15.89 -5.05
N ALA A 143 9.32 16.51 -5.62
CA ALA A 143 8.71 17.71 -5.05
C ALA A 143 8.14 17.48 -3.64
N ARG A 144 7.53 16.31 -3.37
CA ARG A 144 7.08 15.94 -2.01
C ARG A 144 8.22 15.72 -1.04
N ARG A 145 9.37 15.19 -1.49
CA ARG A 145 10.57 15.06 -0.66
C ARG A 145 11.12 16.43 -0.27
N ALA A 146 11.12 17.39 -1.19
CA ALA A 146 11.55 18.77 -0.94
C ALA A 146 10.72 19.48 0.14
N LEU A 147 9.46 19.06 0.37
CA LEU A 147 8.61 19.58 1.45
C LEU A 147 8.92 19.03 2.85
N ARG A 148 9.84 18.06 2.98
CA ARG A 148 10.21 17.46 4.26
C ARG A 148 11.29 18.27 4.99
N GLY A 149 11.20 18.28 6.32
CA GLY A 149 12.17 18.95 7.19
C GLY A 149 11.94 20.47 7.29
N LYS A 150 12.84 21.15 8.00
CA LYS A 150 12.87 22.61 8.06
C LYS A 150 13.52 23.14 6.78
N ARG A 151 12.82 24.03 6.08
CA ARG A 151 13.20 24.64 4.79
C ARG A 151 12.74 26.09 4.78
N ALA A 152 13.38 26.94 3.98
CA ALA A 152 12.94 28.33 3.81
C ALA A 152 11.54 28.36 3.17
N GLU A 153 10.70 29.35 3.51
CA GLU A 153 9.32 29.38 2.98
C GLU A 153 9.27 29.48 1.45
N ALA A 154 10.23 30.19 0.85
CA ALA A 154 10.38 30.25 -0.61
C ALA A 154 10.61 28.86 -1.24
N GLU A 155 11.48 28.04 -0.65
CA GLU A 155 11.72 26.66 -1.11
C GLU A 155 10.47 25.79 -0.97
N ARG A 156 9.72 25.98 0.12
CA ARG A 156 8.46 25.25 0.34
C ARG A 156 7.38 25.68 -0.65
N ALA A 157 7.30 26.97 -0.97
CA ALA A 157 6.39 27.51 -1.97
C ALA A 157 6.70 26.93 -3.36
N ALA A 158 7.98 26.94 -3.76
CA ALA A 158 8.42 26.32 -5.02
C ALA A 158 8.10 24.81 -5.07
N ALA A 159 8.36 24.07 -3.99
CA ALA A 159 8.02 22.66 -3.93
C ALA A 159 6.50 22.39 -3.98
N ARG A 160 5.68 23.25 -3.36
CA ARG A 160 4.20 23.17 -3.48
C ARG A 160 3.74 23.43 -4.91
N GLN A 161 4.35 24.39 -5.60
CA GLN A 161 4.08 24.68 -7.01
C GLN A 161 4.42 23.48 -7.90
N GLN A 162 5.60 22.87 -7.72
CA GLN A 162 6.00 21.67 -8.45
C GLN A 162 5.06 20.47 -8.18
N VAL A 163 4.59 20.29 -6.94
CA VAL A 163 3.56 19.27 -6.64
C VAL A 163 2.27 19.54 -7.40
N ASP A 164 1.85 20.80 -7.50
CA ASP A 164 0.62 21.15 -8.19
C ASP A 164 0.74 20.95 -9.70
N GLU A 165 1.85 21.39 -10.29
CA GLU A 165 2.18 21.20 -11.71
C GLU A 165 2.20 19.72 -12.10
N ALA A 166 2.95 18.89 -11.36
CA ALA A 166 3.01 17.46 -11.62
C ALA A 166 1.62 16.80 -11.51
N LYS A 167 0.77 17.24 -10.56
CA LYS A 167 -0.59 16.72 -10.42
C LYS A 167 -1.53 17.15 -11.56
N ARG A 168 -1.37 18.37 -12.08
CA ARG A 168 -2.12 18.82 -13.27
C ARG A 168 -1.70 18.03 -14.50
N ALA A 169 -0.39 17.82 -14.70
CA ALA A 169 0.14 17.02 -15.79
C ALA A 169 -0.33 15.55 -15.73
N LEU A 170 -0.38 14.96 -14.52
CA LEU A 170 -0.98 13.64 -14.30
C LEU A 170 -2.50 13.60 -14.53
N GLY A 171 -3.16 14.75 -14.72
CA GLY A 171 -4.61 14.84 -14.86
C GLY A 171 -5.40 14.72 -13.55
N GLU A 172 -4.73 14.70 -12.38
CA GLU A 172 -5.37 14.65 -11.05
C GLU A 172 -6.00 16.01 -10.65
N ARG A 173 -5.61 17.09 -11.33
CA ARG A 173 -6.05 18.48 -11.13
C ARG A 173 -6.17 19.20 -12.47
N GLY A 174 -6.87 20.33 -12.48
CA GLY A 174 -7.06 21.13 -13.70
C GLY A 174 -8.13 20.53 -14.62
N PRO A 175 -8.01 20.71 -15.94
CA PRO A 175 -8.93 20.17 -16.92
C PRO A 175 -9.15 18.67 -16.73
N VAL A 176 -10.35 18.21 -17.03
CA VAL A 176 -10.70 16.79 -16.95
C VAL A 176 -10.11 16.04 -18.15
N TRP A 177 -9.76 14.77 -17.96
CA TRP A 177 -9.20 13.94 -19.04
C TRP A 177 -10.26 13.12 -19.80
N TRP A 178 -11.54 13.23 -19.43
CA TRP A 178 -12.66 12.63 -20.14
C TRP A 178 -13.34 13.65 -21.07
N THR A 179 -13.99 13.14 -22.12
CA THR A 179 -14.56 13.95 -23.21
C THR A 179 -16.08 13.97 -23.27
N ASP A 180 -16.76 13.27 -22.35
CA ASP A 180 -18.22 13.11 -22.35
C ASP A 180 -19.00 14.28 -21.72
N GLY A 181 -18.33 15.39 -21.42
CA GLY A 181 -18.96 16.62 -20.90
C GLY A 181 -19.41 16.55 -19.43
N VAL A 182 -19.23 15.43 -18.74
CA VAL A 182 -19.59 15.29 -17.31
C VAL A 182 -18.73 16.26 -16.47
N PRO A 183 -19.32 17.01 -15.51
CA PRO A 183 -18.55 17.94 -14.69
C PRO A 183 -17.57 17.25 -13.75
N ASP A 184 -16.56 17.99 -13.30
CA ASP A 184 -15.62 17.48 -12.30
C ASP A 184 -16.22 17.45 -10.89
N PHE A 185 -16.06 16.31 -10.23
CA PHE A 185 -16.42 16.09 -8.84
C PHE A 185 -15.19 15.88 -7.93
N ASN A 186 -13.98 16.16 -8.42
CA ASN A 186 -12.76 16.06 -7.63
C ASN A 186 -12.88 16.86 -6.33
N ARG A 187 -12.45 16.22 -5.23
CA ARG A 187 -12.54 16.76 -3.86
C ARG A 187 -13.99 17.06 -3.42
N LYS A 188 -15.04 16.49 -4.01
CA LYS A 188 -16.40 16.56 -3.43
C LYS A 188 -16.69 15.33 -2.57
N MET A 189 -17.64 15.44 -1.64
CA MET A 189 -18.10 14.29 -0.86
C MET A 189 -18.92 13.37 -1.77
N ALA A 190 -18.63 12.07 -1.81
CA ALA A 190 -19.29 11.12 -2.70
C ALA A 190 -20.83 11.15 -2.56
N LYS A 191 -21.32 11.30 -1.32
CA LYS A 191 -22.75 11.45 -1.01
C LYS A 191 -23.45 12.67 -1.63
N ASN A 192 -22.70 13.68 -2.08
CA ASN A 192 -23.22 14.91 -2.68
C ASN A 192 -22.97 14.95 -4.20
N THR A 193 -22.84 13.78 -4.83
CA THR A 193 -22.50 13.63 -6.25
C THR A 193 -23.32 12.50 -6.86
N PRO A 194 -23.32 12.33 -8.20
CA PRO A 194 -23.97 11.18 -8.84
C PRO A 194 -23.48 9.80 -8.34
N TYR A 195 -22.34 9.74 -7.64
CA TYR A 195 -21.82 8.52 -7.02
C TYR A 195 -22.43 8.21 -5.65
N ALA A 196 -23.44 8.95 -5.18
CA ALA A 196 -23.99 8.81 -3.83
C ALA A 196 -24.59 7.42 -3.57
N GLU A 197 -25.43 6.92 -4.48
CA GLU A 197 -26.09 5.62 -4.34
C GLU A 197 -25.06 4.48 -4.35
N TRP A 198 -24.13 4.52 -5.31
CA TRP A 198 -23.02 3.57 -5.37
C TRP A 198 -22.22 3.57 -4.06
N PHE A 199 -21.86 4.76 -3.54
CA PHE A 199 -21.07 4.87 -2.32
C PHE A 199 -21.83 4.37 -1.08
N ALA A 200 -23.15 4.57 -1.01
CA ALA A 200 -23.98 4.07 0.08
C ALA A 200 -24.03 2.53 0.11
N ARG A 201 -24.09 1.87 -1.06
CA ARG A 201 -24.07 0.40 -1.15
C ARG A 201 -22.77 -0.22 -0.65
N LEU A 202 -21.63 0.46 -0.85
CA LEU A 202 -20.35 0.01 -0.29
C LEU A 202 -20.31 0.05 1.24
N ALA A 203 -21.02 0.99 1.87
CA ALA A 203 -21.10 1.07 3.32
C ALA A 203 -21.98 -0.03 3.92
N SER A 204 -22.98 -0.53 3.17
CA SER A 204 -23.84 -1.63 3.62
C SER A 204 -23.22 -3.02 3.47
N GLU A 205 -22.20 -3.20 2.64
CA GLU A 205 -21.51 -4.49 2.41
C GLU A 205 -20.36 -4.75 3.39
N GLY A 206 -20.01 -3.76 4.22
CA GLY A 206 -18.91 -3.84 5.20
C GLY A 206 -19.35 -4.10 6.64
N GLN A 207 -20.57 -4.60 6.86
CA GLN A 207 -21.17 -4.78 8.19
C GLN A 207 -21.54 -6.24 8.46
#